data_AF-A0A382MFU9-F1
#
_entry.id   AF-A0A382MFU9-F1
#
_cell.length_a   1.000
_cell.length_b   1.000
_cell.length_c   1.000
_cell.angle_alpha   90.00
_cell.angle_beta   90.00
_cell.angle_gamma   90.00
#
_symmetry.space_group_name_H-M   'P 1'
#
loop_
_entity.id
_entity.type
_entity.pdbx_description
1 polymer ?
#
loop_
_entity_poly.entity_id
_entity_poly.type
_entity_poly.pdbx_seq_one_letter_code
_entity_poly.pdbx_strand_id
1 'polypeptide(L)'
;VDFSNFSIDEFFGMSDDSNPLMMLIWIIPIILFVFYGQRIQLIITSSDIKKKITELEQFRNDSRNSLVEYVKKNLSPKDDVSQKIDRFIEYFTIMPIDV
;
A
#
# COMPACT_ATOMS: atom_id res chain seq x y z
N VAL A 1 17.78 12.92 16.47
CA VAL A 1 17.78 11.79 17.41
C VAL A 1 19.08 11.05 17.20
N ASP A 2 19.91 11.00 18.23
CA ASP A 2 21.26 10.44 18.16
C ASP A 2 21.19 8.93 18.44
N PHE A 3 21.56 8.11 17.47
CA PHE A 3 21.44 6.63 17.54
C PHE A 3 22.71 5.97 18.08
N SER A 4 23.73 6.74 18.48
CA SER A 4 25.02 6.22 18.94
C SER A 4 25.04 5.69 20.38
N ASN A 5 24.00 5.97 21.18
CA ASN A 5 23.87 5.52 22.58
C ASN A 5 22.89 4.34 22.73
N PHE A 6 22.74 3.50 21.70
CA PHE A 6 21.89 2.33 21.78
C PHE A 6 22.60 1.20 22.55
N SER A 7 22.47 1.23 23.88
CA SER A 7 22.95 0.15 24.74
C SER A 7 22.03 -1.05 24.59
N ILE A 8 22.56 -2.13 24.01
CA ILE A 8 21.85 -3.42 23.83
C ILE A 8 21.28 -3.91 25.16
N ASP A 9 22.04 -3.73 26.25
CA ASP A 9 21.68 -4.18 27.60
C ASP A 9 20.46 -3.44 28.16
N GLU A 10 20.33 -2.14 27.85
CA GLU A 10 19.21 -1.27 28.25
C GLU A 10 17.97 -1.53 27.39
N PHE A 11 18.16 -1.79 26.08
CA PHE A 11 17.07 -2.16 25.16
C PHE A 11 16.41 -3.50 25.51
N PHE A 12 17.20 -4.47 26.02
CA PHE A 12 16.69 -5.79 26.43
C PHE A 12 16.32 -5.87 27.92
N GLY A 13 16.45 -4.77 28.69
CA GLY A 13 16.04 -4.70 30.09
C GLY A 13 16.78 -5.67 31.02
N MET A 14 18.07 -5.92 30.75
CA MET A 14 18.84 -6.93 31.45
C MET A 14 19.58 -6.35 32.65
N SER A 15 19.15 -6.74 33.86
CA SER A 15 19.95 -6.56 35.06
C SER A 15 21.05 -7.63 35.15
N ASP A 16 22.17 -7.25 35.76
CA ASP A 16 23.46 -7.97 35.87
C ASP A 16 23.37 -9.38 36.51
N ASP A 17 22.21 -9.75 37.09
CA ASP A 17 21.94 -11.02 37.78
C ASP A 17 21.02 -12.01 37.01
N SER A 18 20.70 -11.73 35.74
CA SER A 18 19.75 -12.55 34.97
C SER A 18 20.38 -13.83 34.37
N ASN A 19 19.69 -14.97 34.53
CA ASN A 19 20.16 -16.27 34.04
C ASN A 19 20.29 -16.27 32.49
N PRO A 20 21.45 -16.68 31.92
CA PRO A 20 21.68 -16.69 30.47
C PRO A 20 20.65 -17.48 29.65
N LEU A 21 20.02 -18.51 30.22
CA LEU A 21 18.95 -19.25 29.55
C LEU A 21 17.66 -18.43 29.44
N MET A 22 17.39 -17.58 30.44
CA MET A 22 16.24 -16.67 30.45
C MET A 22 16.43 -15.55 29.41
N MET A 23 17.68 -15.11 29.18
CA MET A 23 18.02 -14.18 28.09
C MET A 23 17.66 -14.77 26.72
N LEU A 24 18.04 -16.03 26.48
CA LEU A 24 17.87 -16.66 25.18
C LEU A 24 16.39 -16.83 24.82
N ILE A 25 15.53 -17.13 25.79
CA ILE A 25 14.09 -17.26 25.51
C ILE A 25 13.43 -15.91 25.22
N TRP A 26 13.97 -14.81 25.74
CA TRP A 26 13.42 -13.46 25.56
C TRP A 26 13.82 -12.85 24.21
N ILE A 27 15.01 -13.16 23.71
CA ILE A 27 15.51 -12.65 22.42
C ILE A 27 14.91 -13.39 21.21
N ILE A 28 14.53 -14.67 21.36
CA ILE A 28 13.97 -15.48 20.26
C ILE A 28 12.73 -14.83 19.61
N PRO A 29 11.72 -14.36 20.36
CA PRO A 29 10.57 -13.65 19.79
C PRO A 29 10.98 -12.41 18.98
N ILE A 30 11.94 -11.64 19.49
CA ILE A 30 12.39 -10.39 18.84
C ILE A 30 13.07 -10.70 17.51
N ILE A 31 13.92 -11.72 17.47
CA ILE A 31 14.55 -12.20 16.23
C ILE A 31 13.47 -12.60 15.22
N LEU A 32 12.48 -13.38 15.63
CA LEU A 32 11.37 -13.75 14.73
C LEU A 32 10.63 -12.53 14.20
N PHE A 33 10.33 -11.53 15.04
CA PHE A 33 9.66 -10.31 14.61
C PHE A 33 10.52 -9.43 13.70
N VAL A 34 11.84 -9.35 13.90
CA VAL A 34 12.72 -8.57 13.02
C VAL A 34 12.81 -9.19 11.63
N PHE A 35 12.98 -10.51 11.55
CA PHE A 35 13.11 -11.20 10.26
C PHE A 35 11.78 -11.35 9.51
N TYR A 36 10.69 -11.63 10.22
CA TYR A 36 9.38 -11.88 9.61
C TYR A 36 8.45 -10.67 9.62
N GLY A 37 8.70 -9.67 10.46
CA GLY A 37 7.84 -8.48 10.58
C GLY A 37 7.71 -7.71 9.27
N GLN A 38 8.80 -7.57 8.51
CA GLN A 38 8.78 -6.93 7.20
C GLN A 38 7.88 -7.67 6.20
N ARG A 39 7.88 -9.02 6.23
CA ARG A 39 7.04 -9.85 5.36
C ARG A 39 5.56 -9.75 5.73
N ILE A 40 5.27 -9.74 7.03
CA ILE A 40 3.91 -9.57 7.56
C ILE A 40 3.36 -8.19 7.15
N GLN A 41 4.16 -7.13 7.29
CA GLN A 41 3.78 -5.78 6.85
C GLN A 41 3.44 -5.74 5.36
N LEU A 42 4.28 -6.35 4.51
CA LEU A 42 4.01 -6.42 3.07
C LEU A 42 2.67 -7.09 2.75
N ILE A 43 2.32 -8.19 3.44
CA ILE A 43 1.06 -8.90 3.19
C ILE A 43 -0.16 -8.06 3.58
N ILE A 44 -0.10 -7.40 4.74
CA ILE A 44 -1.18 -6.54 5.24
C ILE A 44 -1.34 -5.33 4.31
N THR A 45 -0.25 -4.60 4.05
CA THR A 45 -0.27 -3.42 3.18
C THR A 45 -0.68 -3.77 1.76
N SER A 46 -0.26 -4.91 1.21
CA SER A 46 -0.70 -5.36 -0.13
C SER A 46 -2.20 -5.61 -0.19
N SER A 47 -2.79 -6.14 0.88
CA SER A 47 -4.24 -6.36 0.95
C SER A 47 -5.00 -5.03 0.98
N ASP A 48 -4.48 -4.03 1.69
CA ASP A 48 -5.08 -2.70 1.73
C ASP A 48 -4.91 -1.95 0.40
N ILE A 49 -3.74 -2.05 -0.24
CA ILE A 49 -3.51 -1.53 -1.59
C ILE A 49 -4.51 -2.16 -2.57
N LYS A 50 -4.71 -3.49 -2.49
CA LYS A 50 -5.66 -4.20 -3.34
C LYS A 50 -7.09 -3.66 -3.19
N LYS A 51 -7.56 -3.47 -1.94
CA LYS A 51 -8.89 -2.89 -1.68
C LYS A 51 -9.02 -1.50 -2.28
N LYS A 52 -8.02 -0.63 -2.07
CA LYS A 52 -8.01 0.73 -2.63
C LYS A 52 -8.01 0.73 -4.15
N ILE A 53 -7.27 -0.18 -4.79
CA ILE A 53 -7.31 -0.35 -6.25
C ILE A 53 -8.72 -0.76 -6.71
N THR A 54 -9.38 -1.67 -6.00
CA THR A 54 -10.76 -2.07 -6.33
C THR A 54 -11.74 -0.91 -6.17
N GLU A 55 -11.61 -0.09 -5.13
CA GLU A 55 -12.42 1.12 -4.96
C GLU A 55 -12.19 2.14 -6.09
N LEU A 56 -10.93 2.36 -6.49
CA LEU A 56 -10.58 3.24 -7.61
C LEU A 56 -11.15 2.73 -8.94
N GLU A 57 -11.10 1.42 -9.17
CA GLU A 57 -11.71 0.79 -10.34
C GLU A 57 -13.22 0.99 -10.38
N GLN A 58 -13.89 0.85 -9.23
CA GLN A 58 -15.31 1.14 -9.10
C GLN A 58 -15.61 2.61 -9.43
N PHE A 59 -14.90 3.56 -8.84
CA PHE A 59 -15.11 4.99 -9.13
C PHE A 59 -14.86 5.35 -10.59
N ARG A 60 -13.86 4.73 -11.22
CA ARG A 60 -13.60 4.88 -12.67
C ARG A 60 -14.80 4.40 -13.48
N ASN A 61 -15.30 3.20 -13.18
CA ASN A 61 -16.41 2.60 -13.92
C ASN A 61 -17.72 3.38 -13.73
N ASP A 62 -18.01 3.81 -12.51
CA ASP A 62 -19.18 4.63 -12.19
C ASP A 62 -19.12 5.98 -12.90
N SER A 63 -17.97 6.67 -12.82
CA SER A 63 -17.76 7.96 -13.51
C SER A 63 -17.90 7.82 -15.02
N ARG A 64 -17.30 6.78 -15.61
CA ARG A 64 -17.42 6.46 -17.04
C ARG A 64 -18.89 6.28 -17.43
N ASN A 65 -19.63 5.45 -16.69
CA ASN A 65 -21.03 5.16 -16.99
C ASN A 65 -21.91 6.41 -16.85
N SER A 66 -21.73 7.21 -15.79
CA SER A 66 -22.43 8.49 -15.61
C SER A 66 -22.15 9.48 -16.74
N LEU A 67 -20.90 9.58 -17.20
CA LEU A 67 -20.53 10.45 -18.32
C LEU A 67 -21.16 9.97 -19.64
N VAL A 68 -21.13 8.67 -19.91
CA VAL A 68 -21.77 8.09 -21.11
C VAL A 68 -23.27 8.33 -21.08
N GLU A 69 -23.94 8.14 -19.94
CA GLU A 69 -25.37 8.38 -19.79
C GLU A 69 -25.73 9.86 -19.98
N TYR A 70 -24.96 10.76 -19.35
CA TYR A 70 -25.16 12.19 -19.49
C TYR A 70 -25.05 12.65 -20.95
N VAL A 71 -24.04 12.16 -21.67
CA VAL A 71 -23.84 12.51 -23.08
C VAL A 71 -24.94 11.94 -23.96
N LYS A 72 -25.35 10.69 -23.77
CA LYS A 72 -26.45 10.07 -24.52
C LYS A 72 -27.77 10.81 -24.33
N LYS A 73 -28.07 11.21 -23.08
CA LYS A 73 -29.33 11.87 -22.72
C LYS A 73 -29.41 13.33 -23.18
N ASN A 74 -28.32 14.09 -23.11
CA ASN A 74 -28.36 15.54 -23.32
C ASN A 74 -27.84 15.99 -24.69
N LEU A 75 -26.97 15.21 -25.36
CA LEU A 75 -26.34 15.64 -26.62
C LEU A 75 -26.80 14.89 -27.87
N SER A 76 -27.67 13.87 -27.73
CA SER A 76 -28.20 13.04 -28.84
C SER A 76 -27.15 12.74 -29.93
N PRO A 77 -25.99 12.16 -29.56
CA PRO A 77 -24.90 11.94 -30.49
C PRO A 77 -25.30 10.97 -31.60
N LYS A 78 -24.90 11.27 -32.85
CA LYS A 78 -25.12 10.39 -34.02
C LYS A 78 -24.24 9.14 -34.01
N ASP A 79 -23.10 9.21 -33.31
CA ASP A 79 -22.10 8.15 -33.24
C ASP A 79 -21.95 7.61 -31.81
N ASP A 80 -21.38 6.41 -31.65
CA ASP A 80 -21.08 5.85 -30.34
C ASP A 80 -19.97 6.63 -29.62
N VAL A 81 -20.36 7.43 -28.63
CA VAL A 81 -19.44 8.28 -27.85
C VAL A 81 -18.68 7.50 -26.78
N SER A 82 -19.09 6.25 -26.48
CA SER A 82 -18.46 5.42 -25.46
C SER A 82 -16.96 5.28 -25.69
N GLN A 83 -16.57 4.97 -26.92
CA GLN A 83 -15.17 4.72 -27.27
C GLN A 83 -14.30 6.00 -27.23
N LYS A 84 -14.88 7.19 -27.31
CA LYS A 84 -14.16 8.47 -27.16
C LYS A 84 -13.95 8.80 -25.69
N ILE A 85 -14.96 8.55 -24.86
CA ILE A 85 -14.89 8.73 -23.40
C ILE A 85 -13.86 7.75 -22.80
N ASP A 86 -13.85 6.50 -23.25
CA ASP A 86 -12.89 5.49 -22.80
C ASP A 86 -11.45 5.93 -23.02
N ARG A 87 -11.14 6.35 -24.26
CA ARG A 87 -9.81 6.87 -24.61
C ARG A 87 -9.41 8.08 -23.77
N PHE A 88 -10.36 8.93 -23.38
CA PHE A 88 -10.07 10.11 -22.56
C PHE A 88 -9.80 9.73 -21.10
N ILE A 89 -10.60 8.83 -20.52
CA ILE A 89 -10.46 8.38 -19.13
C ILE A 89 -9.21 7.51 -18.95
N GLU A 90 -8.86 6.70 -19.95
CA GLU A 90 -7.69 5.81 -19.93
C GLU A 90 -6.39 6.53 -20.28
N TYR A 91 -6.44 7.75 -20.81
CA TYR A 91 -5.23 8.49 -21.17
C TYR A 91 -4.53 9.03 -19.92
N PHE A 92 -3.36 8.46 -19.62
CA PHE A 92 -2.43 9.04 -18.65
C PHE A 92 -1.05 9.21 -19.30
N THR A 93 -0.47 10.39 -19.15
CA THR A 93 0.90 10.66 -19.58
C THR A 93 1.85 10.29 -18.45
N ILE A 94 2.72 9.29 -18.68
CA ILE A 94 3.85 9.03 -17.79
C ILE A 94 4.98 9.95 -18.25
N MET A 95 5.38 10.90 -17.40
CA MET A 95 6.57 11.71 -17.69
C MET A 95 7.82 10.81 -17.67
N PRO A 96 8.79 11.01 -18.57
CA PRO A 96 10.04 10.27 -18.51
C PRO A 96 10.72 10.55 -17.16
N ILE A 97 11.19 9.50 -16.51
CA ILE A 97 12.13 9.63 -15.40
C ILE A 97 13.53 9.60 -15.99
N ASP A 98 14.34 10.61 -15.68
CA ASP A 98 15.77 10.58 -16.01
C ASP A 98 16.41 9.44 -15.18
N VAL A 99 17.01 8.46 -15.88
CA VAL A 99 17.74 7.33 -15.30
C VAL A 99 19.24 7.56 -15.29
#